data_AF-A0A2H4VJD8-F1
#
_entry.id   AF-A0A2H4VJD8-F1
#
_cell.length_a   1.000
_cell.length_b   1.000
_cell.length_c   1.000
_cell.angle_alpha   90.00
_cell.angle_beta   90.00
_cell.angle_gamma   90.00
#
_symmetry.space_group_name_H-M   'P 1'
#
loop_
_entity.id
_entity.type
_entity.pdbx_description
1 polymer ?
#
loop_
_entity_poly.entity_id
_entity_poly.type
_entity_poly.pdbx_seq_one_letter_code
_entity_poly.pdbx_strand_id
1 'polypeptide(L)'
;MKNPVLGILAIVLGLIVLAFPLAGLVAASVLTGFVVLMIAIWLLVVGGSQMEVSKSAGIMNLILGIIVLIVGIGLIFSPALFAFLAGFLLYLAGIFLILAGIISLASRSEFKNATWAGILGIILGIIYIILGTFAFDPIYLGALIGVWLVINGIFSLLE
;
A
#
# COMPACT_ATOMS: atom_id res chain seq x y z
N MET A 1 7.45 4.44 -23.16
CA MET A 1 7.55 3.58 -24.36
C MET A 1 6.31 2.70 -24.37
N LYS A 2 5.48 2.76 -25.42
CA LYS A 2 4.32 1.86 -25.60
C LYS A 2 4.76 0.42 -25.39
N ASN A 3 4.32 -0.21 -24.30
CA ASN A 3 4.57 -1.62 -24.06
C ASN A 3 3.24 -2.39 -24.07
N PRO A 4 2.70 -2.67 -25.27
CA PRO A 4 1.39 -3.30 -25.39
C PRO A 4 1.36 -4.70 -24.78
N VAL A 5 2.51 -5.37 -24.68
CA VAL A 5 2.63 -6.67 -24.02
C VAL A 5 2.33 -6.54 -22.52
N LEU A 6 2.90 -5.56 -21.83
CA LEU A 6 2.61 -5.31 -20.42
C LEU A 6 1.16 -4.90 -20.19
N GLY A 7 0.60 -4.07 -21.08
CA GLY A 7 -0.80 -3.67 -21.00
C GLY A 7 -1.76 -4.85 -21.12
N ILE A 8 -1.56 -5.71 -22.12
CA ILE A 8 -2.38 -6.92 -22.32
C ILE A 8 -2.22 -7.88 -21.13
N LEU A 9 -0.99 -8.10 -20.65
CA LEU A 9 -0.75 -8.95 -19.48
C LEU A 9 -1.47 -8.43 -18.24
N ALA A 10 -1.42 -7.12 -17.97
CA ALA A 10 -2.11 -6.51 -16.85
C ALA A 10 -3.64 -6.68 -16.95
N ILE A 11 -4.23 -6.54 -18.14
CA ILE A 11 -5.67 -6.80 -18.35
C ILE A 11 -6.01 -8.26 -18.07
N VAL A 12 -5.25 -9.20 -18.66
CA VAL A 12 -5.51 -10.63 -18.49
C VAL A 12 -5.38 -11.04 -17.02
N LEU A 13 -4.32 -10.60 -16.35
CA LEU A 13 -4.12 -10.85 -14.92
C LEU A 13 -5.24 -10.20 -14.09
N GLY A 14 -5.64 -8.98 -14.42
CA GLY A 14 -6.74 -8.29 -13.75
C GLY A 14 -8.07 -9.03 -13.88
N LEU A 15 -8.40 -9.55 -15.06
CA LEU A 15 -9.60 -10.36 -15.29
C LEU A 15 -9.55 -11.69 -14.53
N ILE A 16 -8.39 -12.35 -14.48
CA ILE A 16 -8.20 -13.58 -13.70
C ILE A 16 -8.40 -13.29 -12.21
N VAL A 17 -7.83 -12.19 -11.70
CA VAL A 17 -8.01 -11.78 -10.31
C VAL A 17 -9.46 -11.40 -10.01
N LEU A 18 -10.17 -10.77 -10.95
CA LEU A 18 -11.60 -10.50 -10.78
C LEU A 18 -12.44 -11.77 -10.72
N ALA A 19 -12.09 -12.80 -11.52
CA ALA A 19 -12.75 -14.10 -11.46
C ALA A 19 -12.42 -14.87 -10.17
N PHE A 20 -11.19 -14.71 -9.65
CA PHE A 20 -10.71 -15.36 -8.43
C PHE A 20 -10.04 -14.36 -7.46
N PRO A 21 -10.82 -13.52 -6.75
CA PRO A 21 -10.28 -12.42 -5.93
C PRO A 21 -9.28 -12.87 -4.86
N LEU A 22 -9.54 -14.02 -4.23
CA LEU A 22 -8.65 -14.58 -3.22
C LEU A 22 -7.28 -14.95 -3.79
N ALA A 23 -7.19 -15.43 -5.04
CA ALA A 23 -5.92 -15.75 -5.66
C ALA A 23 -5.07 -14.49 -5.90
N GLY A 24 -5.70 -13.40 -6.35
CA GLY A 24 -5.02 -12.10 -6.50
C GLY A 24 -4.57 -11.51 -5.18
N LEU A 25 -5.39 -11.63 -4.14
CA LEU A 25 -5.01 -11.23 -2.79
C LEU A 25 -3.79 -12.01 -2.28
N VAL A 26 -3.80 -13.34 -2.42
CA VAL A 26 -2.68 -14.19 -2.02
C VAL A 26 -1.40 -13.78 -2.76
N ALA A 27 -1.48 -13.58 -4.07
CA ALA A 27 -0.33 -13.12 -4.85
C ALA A 27 0.22 -11.78 -4.34
N ALA A 28 -0.65 -10.79 -4.10
CA ALA A 28 -0.25 -9.51 -3.53
C ALA A 28 0.37 -9.65 -2.14
N SER A 29 -0.25 -10.45 -1.27
CA SER A 29 0.21 -10.74 0.09
C SER A 29 1.61 -11.34 0.11
N VAL A 30 1.87 -12.36 -0.73
CA VAL A 30 3.17 -13.02 -0.83
C VAL A 30 4.23 -12.07 -1.39
N LEU A 31 3.92 -11.31 -2.43
CA LEU A 31 4.86 -10.35 -3.02
C LEU A 31 5.22 -9.23 -2.04
N THR A 32 4.21 -8.65 -1.37
CA THR A 32 4.46 -7.63 -0.34
C THR A 32 5.23 -8.22 0.84
N GLY A 33 4.87 -9.41 1.32
CA GLY A 33 5.60 -10.10 2.38
C GLY A 33 7.05 -10.34 2.03
N PHE A 34 7.35 -10.74 0.78
CA PHE A 34 8.73 -10.91 0.31
C PHE A 34 9.53 -9.60 0.33
N VAL A 35 8.94 -8.49 -0.12
CA VAL A 35 9.58 -7.17 -0.05
C VAL A 35 9.87 -6.78 1.41
N VAL A 36 8.91 -7.02 2.32
CA VAL A 36 9.07 -6.75 3.74
C VAL A 36 10.17 -7.62 4.37
N LEU A 37 10.30 -8.90 3.96
CA LEU A 37 11.41 -9.75 4.38
C LEU A 37 12.77 -9.21 3.94
N MET A 38 12.89 -8.66 2.73
CA MET A 38 14.15 -8.06 2.29
C MET A 38 14.54 -6.86 3.16
N ILE A 39 13.56 -6.03 3.56
CA ILE A 39 13.78 -4.93 4.49
C ILE A 39 14.20 -5.45 5.87
N ALA A 40 13.58 -6.53 6.36
CA ALA A 40 13.95 -7.15 7.63
C ALA A 40 15.41 -7.61 7.63
N ILE A 41 15.83 -8.34 6.60
CA ILE A 41 17.22 -8.81 6.44
C ILE A 41 18.18 -7.61 6.41
N TRP A 42 17.85 -6.57 5.65
CA TRP A 42 18.66 -5.35 5.62
C TRP A 42 18.84 -4.71 6.99
N LEU A 43 17.75 -4.55 7.77
CA LEU A 43 17.80 -4.00 9.12
C LEU A 43 18.63 -4.85 10.07
N LEU A 44 18.55 -6.18 9.95
CA LEU A 44 19.36 -7.10 10.76
C LEU A 44 20.87 -6.96 10.45
N VAL A 45 21.22 -6.83 9.16
CA VAL A 45 22.61 -6.61 8.72
C VAL A 45 23.14 -5.27 9.21
N VAL A 46 22.37 -4.19 9.01
CA VAL A 46 22.73 -2.85 9.48
C VAL A 46 22.80 -2.78 11.02
N GLY A 47 21.91 -3.49 11.71
CA GLY A 47 21.93 -3.56 13.17
C GLY A 47 23.20 -4.22 13.72
N GLY A 48 23.64 -5.32 13.08
CA GLY A 48 24.91 -5.96 13.42
C GLY A 48 26.12 -5.07 13.16
N SER A 49 26.18 -4.42 12.00
CA SER A 49 27.33 -3.57 11.64
C SER A 49 27.44 -2.30 12.47
N GLN A 50 26.32 -1.74 12.93
CA GLN A 50 26.32 -0.52 13.74
C GLN A 50 26.64 -0.75 15.23
N MET A 51 26.75 -2.00 15.70
CA MET A 51 27.10 -2.26 17.11
C MET A 51 28.43 -1.65 17.53
N GLU A 52 29.40 -1.58 16.61
CA GLU A 52 30.74 -1.02 16.87
C GLU A 52 30.76 0.52 16.85
N VAL A 53 29.84 1.15 16.13
CA VAL A 53 29.76 2.62 15.99
C VAL A 53 28.83 3.22 17.05
N SER A 54 27.63 2.65 17.19
CA SER A 54 26.63 3.08 18.16
C SER A 54 25.82 1.88 18.61
N LYS A 55 26.14 1.38 19.81
CA LYS A 55 25.46 0.22 20.40
C LYS A 55 23.94 0.41 20.49
N SER A 56 23.48 1.63 20.78
CA SER A 56 22.05 1.97 20.84
C SER A 56 21.38 1.83 19.46
N ALA A 57 21.98 2.42 18.42
CA ALA A 57 21.45 2.34 17.06
C ALA A 57 21.46 0.90 16.53
N GLY A 58 22.52 0.14 16.81
CA GLY A 58 22.62 -1.27 16.44
C GLY A 58 21.50 -2.11 17.07
N ILE A 59 21.27 -1.99 18.38
CA ILE A 59 20.20 -2.70 19.09
C ILE A 59 18.82 -2.31 18.54
N MET A 60 18.58 -1.01 18.29
CA MET A 60 17.30 -0.55 17.75
C MET A 60 17.02 -1.16 16.37
N ASN A 61 18.01 -1.17 15.48
CA ASN A 61 17.88 -1.76 14.15
C ASN A 61 17.66 -3.28 14.20
N LEU A 62 18.30 -4.00 15.14
CA LEU A 62 18.04 -5.43 15.31
C LEU A 62 16.61 -5.71 15.77
N ILE A 63 16.11 -4.96 16.76
CA ILE A 63 14.74 -5.12 17.27
C ILE A 63 13.74 -4.83 16.14
N LEU A 64 13.93 -3.73 15.41
CA LEU A 64 13.11 -3.40 14.25
C LEU A 64 13.18 -4.49 13.17
N GLY A 65 14.38 -4.99 12.87
CA GLY A 65 14.57 -6.08 11.91
C GLY A 65 13.81 -7.34 12.30
N ILE A 66 13.81 -7.74 13.58
CA ILE A 66 13.05 -8.90 14.08
C ILE A 66 11.54 -8.66 13.95
N ILE A 67 11.04 -7.49 14.32
CA ILE A 67 9.61 -7.15 14.21
C ILE A 67 9.18 -7.21 12.73
N VAL A 68 9.95 -6.58 11.85
CA VAL A 68 9.67 -6.55 10.41
C VAL A 68 9.78 -7.95 9.81
N LEU A 69 10.68 -8.80 10.29
CA LEU A 69 10.79 -10.20 9.88
C LEU A 69 9.51 -10.97 10.19
N ILE A 70 9.00 -10.85 11.42
CA ILE A 70 7.76 -11.51 11.85
C ILE A 70 6.58 -11.04 11.01
N VAL A 71 6.48 -9.72 10.77
CA VAL A 71 5.42 -9.15 9.92
C VAL A 71 5.55 -9.66 8.48
N GLY A 72 6.75 -9.69 7.91
CA GLY A 72 7.00 -10.21 6.55
C GLY A 72 6.59 -11.67 6.40
N ILE A 73 6.94 -12.52 7.36
CA ILE A 73 6.49 -13.92 7.41
C ILE A 73 4.95 -13.98 7.52
N GLY A 74 4.37 -13.19 8.42
CA GLY A 74 2.92 -13.10 8.60
C GLY A 74 2.19 -12.72 7.33
N LEU A 75 2.72 -11.77 6.55
CA LEU A 75 2.16 -11.34 5.27
C LEU A 75 2.22 -12.46 4.22
N ILE A 76 3.24 -13.31 4.20
CA ILE A 76 3.32 -14.43 3.24
C ILE A 76 2.28 -15.49 3.55
N PHE A 77 2.11 -15.84 4.83
CA PHE A 77 1.27 -16.97 5.23
C PHE A 77 -0.17 -16.59 5.62
N SER A 78 -0.47 -15.30 5.80
CA SER A 78 -1.79 -14.81 6.17
C SER A 78 -2.27 -13.70 5.24
N PRO A 79 -3.03 -14.05 4.18
CA PRO A 79 -3.71 -13.06 3.34
C PRO A 79 -4.68 -12.17 4.12
N ALA A 80 -5.25 -12.69 5.22
CA ALA A 80 -6.09 -11.91 6.12
C ALA A 80 -5.31 -10.80 6.84
N LEU A 81 -4.05 -11.06 7.24
CA LEU A 81 -3.19 -10.03 7.81
C LEU A 81 -2.88 -8.93 6.79
N PHE A 82 -2.64 -9.30 5.53
CA PHE A 82 -2.45 -8.34 4.46
C PHE A 82 -3.71 -7.48 4.24
N ALA A 83 -4.89 -8.10 4.20
CA ALA A 83 -6.16 -7.38 4.08
C ALA A 83 -6.39 -6.40 5.24
N PHE A 84 -6.15 -6.85 6.47
CA PHE A 84 -6.23 -5.99 7.66
C PHE A 84 -5.26 -4.80 7.58
N LEU A 85 -3.99 -5.05 7.24
CA LEU A 85 -2.98 -3.99 7.15
C LEU A 85 -3.27 -3.03 6.00
N ALA A 86 -3.71 -3.52 4.85
CA ALA A 86 -4.10 -2.69 3.71
C ALA A 86 -5.33 -1.81 4.05
N GLY A 87 -6.37 -2.39 4.65
CA GLY A 87 -7.54 -1.65 5.11
C GLY A 87 -7.19 -0.59 6.16
N PHE A 88 -6.35 -0.96 7.14
CA PHE A 88 -5.84 -0.04 8.15
C PHE A 88 -5.05 1.13 7.54
N LEU A 89 -4.15 0.85 6.58
CA LEU A 89 -3.37 1.88 5.90
C LEU A 89 -4.25 2.80 5.05
N LEU A 90 -5.24 2.27 4.35
CA LEU A 90 -6.22 3.08 3.59
C LEU A 90 -7.02 3.99 4.52
N TYR A 91 -7.46 3.47 5.68
CA TYR A 91 -8.18 4.26 6.67
C TYR A 91 -7.31 5.40 7.23
N LEU A 92 -6.06 5.10 7.58
CA LEU A 92 -5.11 6.08 8.09
C LEU A 92 -4.76 7.15 7.05
N ALA A 93 -4.51 6.74 5.80
CA ALA A 93 -4.29 7.65 4.68
C ALA A 93 -5.53 8.54 4.44
N GLY A 94 -6.73 7.98 4.53
CA GLY A 94 -7.98 8.73 4.41
C GLY A 94 -8.12 9.81 5.48
N ILE A 95 -7.82 9.50 6.74
CA ILE A 95 -7.79 10.48 7.83
C ILE A 95 -6.77 11.59 7.54
N PHE A 96 -5.54 11.24 7.18
CA PHE A 96 -4.51 12.24 6.89
C PHE A 96 -4.88 13.13 5.69
N LEU A 97 -5.52 12.60 4.66
CA LEU A 97 -6.03 13.37 3.53
C LEU A 97 -7.12 14.35 3.94
N ILE A 98 -8.05 13.94 4.81
CA ILE A 98 -9.07 14.84 5.36
C ILE A 98 -8.41 15.95 6.17
N LEU A 99 -7.46 15.62 7.04
CA LEU A 99 -6.74 16.62 7.85
C LEU A 99 -5.97 17.60 6.96
N ALA A 100 -5.24 17.11 5.96
CA ALA A 100 -4.54 17.95 4.98
C ALA A 100 -5.52 18.84 4.22
N GLY A 101 -6.69 18.31 3.85
CA GLY A 101 -7.75 19.06 3.19
C GLY A 101 -8.30 20.20 4.06
N ILE A 102 -8.56 19.92 5.35
CA ILE A 102 -9.00 20.92 6.33
C ILE A 102 -7.95 22.01 6.51
N ILE A 103 -6.67 21.64 6.67
CA ILE A 103 -5.56 22.59 6.80
C ILE A 103 -5.48 23.49 5.56
N SER A 104 -5.58 22.91 4.37
CA SER A 104 -5.57 23.66 3.11
C SER A 104 -6.75 24.64 3.00
N LEU A 105 -7.96 24.25 3.44
CA LEU A 105 -9.10 25.18 3.49
C LEU A 105 -8.90 26.32 4.50
N ALA A 106 -8.23 26.04 5.62
CA ALA A 106 -7.89 27.04 6.63
C ALA A 106 -6.84 28.05 6.12
N SER A 107 -5.88 27.61 5.30
CA SER A 107 -4.83 28.46 4.70
C SER A 107 -5.23 29.11 3.37
N ARG A 108 -6.53 29.26 3.09
CA ARG A 108 -7.06 29.78 1.81
C ARG A 108 -6.55 31.18 1.44
N SER A 109 -6.19 32.00 2.42
CA SER A 109 -5.67 33.36 2.22
C SER A 109 -4.22 33.39 1.76
N GLU A 110 -3.48 32.30 1.94
CA GLU A 110 -2.04 32.23 1.68
C GLU A 110 -1.70 31.62 0.31
N PHE A 111 -2.59 30.78 -0.25
CA PHE A 111 -2.32 30.06 -1.50
C PHE A 111 -3.49 30.11 -2.48
N LYS A 112 -3.21 30.42 -3.75
CA LYS A 112 -4.21 30.61 -4.81
C LYS A 112 -5.07 29.36 -5.10
N ASN A 113 -4.54 28.16 -4.84
CA ASN A 113 -5.20 26.88 -5.07
C ASN A 113 -5.62 26.15 -3.78
N ALA A 114 -5.48 26.78 -2.61
CA ALA A 114 -5.75 26.14 -1.32
C ALA A 114 -7.20 25.65 -1.17
N THR A 115 -8.17 26.35 -1.77
CA THR A 115 -9.58 25.91 -1.75
C THR A 115 -9.78 24.60 -2.50
N TRP A 116 -9.22 24.48 -3.70
CA TRP A 116 -9.37 23.27 -4.52
C TRP A 116 -8.59 22.09 -3.95
N ALA A 117 -7.36 22.32 -3.51
CA ALA A 117 -6.58 21.29 -2.80
C ALA A 117 -7.29 20.82 -1.54
N GLY A 118 -7.95 21.74 -0.81
CA GLY A 118 -8.73 21.44 0.37
C GLY A 118 -9.94 20.55 0.11
N ILE A 119 -10.77 20.93 -0.87
CA ILE A 119 -11.95 20.15 -1.28
C ILE A 119 -11.53 18.76 -1.77
N LEU A 120 -10.53 18.69 -2.66
CA LEU A 120 -10.04 17.41 -3.19
C LEU A 120 -9.46 16.52 -2.08
N GLY A 121 -8.71 17.09 -1.13
CA GLY A 121 -8.16 16.34 0.01
C GLY A 121 -9.26 15.68 0.86
N ILE A 122 -10.32 16.42 1.16
CA ILE A 122 -11.46 15.88 1.93
C ILE A 122 -12.19 14.79 1.13
N ILE A 123 -12.50 15.04 -0.14
CA ILE A 123 -13.23 14.07 -0.98
C ILE A 123 -12.42 12.79 -1.14
N LEU A 124 -11.13 12.89 -1.49
CA LEU A 124 -10.25 11.74 -1.61
C LEU A 124 -10.09 11.01 -0.28
N GLY A 125 -9.98 11.74 0.83
CA GLY A 125 -9.89 11.12 2.14
C GLY A 125 -11.13 10.31 2.53
N ILE A 126 -12.33 10.81 2.21
CA ILE A 126 -13.58 10.06 2.40
C ILE A 126 -13.60 8.81 1.52
N ILE A 127 -13.21 8.91 0.25
CA ILE A 127 -13.11 7.76 -0.66
C ILE A 127 -12.16 6.71 -0.08
N TYR A 128 -11.00 7.12 0.45
CA TYR A 128 -10.04 6.22 1.08
C TYR A 128 -10.59 5.52 2.32
N ILE A 129 -11.38 6.19 3.15
CA ILE A 129 -12.06 5.57 4.30
C ILE A 129 -13.07 4.50 3.84
N ILE A 130 -13.84 4.80 2.80
CA ILE A 130 -14.81 3.86 2.22
C ILE A 130 -14.08 2.63 1.65
N LEU A 131 -13.03 2.85 0.85
CA LEU A 131 -12.20 1.77 0.31
C LEU A 131 -11.51 0.97 1.41
N GLY A 132 -11.04 1.62 2.48
CA GLY A 132 -10.45 0.96 3.64
C GLY A 132 -11.44 0.03 4.35
N THR A 133 -12.71 0.44 4.45
CA THR A 133 -13.79 -0.38 5.03
C THR A 133 -14.03 -1.63 4.20
N PHE A 134 -14.07 -1.51 2.87
CA PHE A 134 -14.17 -2.67 1.99
C PHE A 134 -12.91 -3.55 2.02
N ALA A 135 -11.72 -2.93 2.12
CA ALA A 135 -10.44 -3.64 2.10
C ALA A 135 -10.20 -4.56 3.31
N PHE A 136 -10.94 -4.37 4.41
CA PHE A 136 -10.92 -5.33 5.53
C PHE A 136 -11.49 -6.71 5.15
N ASP A 137 -12.33 -6.80 4.12
CA ASP A 137 -12.73 -8.06 3.54
C ASP A 137 -11.71 -8.51 2.47
N PRO A 138 -11.08 -9.69 2.64
CA PRO A 138 -10.18 -10.27 1.66
C PRO A 138 -10.72 -10.32 0.22
N ILE A 139 -12.02 -10.58 0.05
CA ILE A 139 -12.66 -10.72 -1.26
C ILE A 139 -12.75 -9.36 -1.95
N TYR A 140 -13.21 -8.32 -1.24
CA TYR A 140 -13.32 -6.98 -1.81
C TYR A 140 -11.95 -6.38 -2.13
N LEU A 141 -10.93 -6.61 -1.28
CA LEU A 141 -9.57 -6.16 -1.57
C LEU A 141 -8.99 -6.87 -2.79
N GLY A 142 -9.19 -8.19 -2.91
CA GLY A 142 -8.79 -8.95 -4.09
C GLY A 142 -9.45 -8.41 -5.37
N ALA A 143 -10.75 -8.11 -5.32
CA ALA A 143 -11.46 -7.51 -6.45
C ALA A 143 -10.91 -6.12 -6.80
N LEU A 144 -10.61 -5.28 -5.79
CA LEU A 144 -10.02 -3.96 -6.00
C LEU A 144 -8.66 -4.04 -6.70
N ILE A 145 -7.82 -5.01 -6.32
CA ILE A 145 -6.55 -5.31 -7.00
C ILE A 145 -6.80 -5.71 -8.47
N GLY A 146 -7.79 -6.56 -8.73
CA GLY A 146 -8.18 -6.95 -10.09
C GLY A 146 -8.63 -5.78 -10.95
N VAL A 147 -9.54 -4.94 -10.44
CA VAL A 147 -9.99 -3.69 -11.09
C VAL A 147 -8.79 -2.79 -11.39
N TRP A 148 -7.90 -2.61 -10.42
CA TRP A 148 -6.71 -1.78 -10.58
C TRP A 148 -5.80 -2.30 -11.70
N LEU A 149 -5.56 -3.60 -11.79
CA LEU A 149 -4.76 -4.21 -12.86
C LEU A 149 -5.38 -4.00 -14.25
N VAL A 150 -6.70 -4.15 -14.37
CA VAL A 150 -7.42 -3.90 -15.64
C VAL A 150 -7.28 -2.43 -16.06
N ILE A 151 -7.52 -1.49 -15.14
CA ILE A 151 -7.42 -0.05 -15.42
C ILE A 151 -6.00 0.32 -15.88
N ASN A 152 -4.97 -0.13 -15.16
CA ASN A 152 -3.58 0.14 -15.54
C ASN A 152 -3.22 -0.49 -16.89
N GLY A 153 -3.73 -1.69 -17.17
CA GLY A 153 -3.53 -2.34 -18.46
C GLY A 153 -4.17 -1.56 -19.60
N ILE A 154 -5.38 -1.00 -19.41
CA ILE A 154 -6.03 -0.14 -20.40
C ILE A 154 -5.22 1.15 -20.61
N PHE A 155 -4.83 1.85 -19.53
CA PHE A 155 -4.04 3.08 -19.67
C PHE A 155 -2.71 2.84 -20.37
N SER A 156 -2.02 1.73 -20.06
CA SER A 156 -0.77 1.35 -20.74
C SER A 156 -0.93 1.06 -22.24
N LEU A 157 -2.14 0.80 -22.73
CA LEU A 157 -2.42 0.63 -24.16
C LEU A 157 -2.79 1.94 -24.86
N LEU A 158 -3.34 2.90 -24.10
CA LEU A 158 -3.78 4.20 -24.61
C LEU A 158 -2.62 5.20 -24.70
N GLU A 159 -1.68 5.16 -23.74
CA GLU A 159 -0.40 5.88 -23.79
C GLU A 159 0.48 5.40 -24.94
#